data_AF-A0A925X1L1-F1
#
_entry.id   AF-A0A925X1L1-F1
#
_cell.length_a   1.000
_cell.length_b   1.000
_cell.length_c   1.000
_cell.angle_alpha   90.00
_cell.angle_beta   90.00
_cell.angle_gamma   90.00
#
_symmetry.space_group_name_H-M   'P 1'
#
loop_
_entity.id
_entity.type
_entity.pdbx_description
1 polymer ?
#
loop_
_entity_poly.entity_id
_entity_poly.type
_entity_poly.pdbx_seq_one_letter_code
_entity_poly.pdbx_strand_id
1 'polypeptide(L)'
;MRINRLSCIAFVCSACFFALIARAEVLIYNIVPGQSSLTISGTFAGQPFTPQTAGSTTTSYSGTILADVGVATISFPGGSSINAANQAFSQQPGNEGNPGTALANYGILANLAPFGTGIAAIRGLVLDITSGTINLGGTSIPSQQTLAVSSGNIDYSSAVAFGRQDMSGNSASNAGTAGSLISSVGTSTLTIPVNFTITQSTITTNDTILTVTGTLLATRPVPEPGSLAGLTLFALASIRRQRH
;
A
#
# COMPACT_ATOMS: atom_id res chain seq x y z
N MET A 1 35.68 -46.53 -60.75
CA MET A 1 34.33 -46.50 -60.12
C MET A 1 34.36 -47.39 -58.89
N ARG A 2 34.60 -46.82 -57.70
CA ARG A 2 34.14 -47.29 -56.38
C ARG A 2 34.55 -46.24 -55.35
N ILE A 3 33.53 -45.56 -54.86
CA ILE A 3 33.55 -44.53 -53.81
C ILE A 3 33.37 -45.28 -52.48
N ASN A 4 34.12 -44.92 -51.44
CA ASN A 4 33.70 -45.11 -50.04
C ASN A 4 34.32 -43.99 -49.20
N ARG A 5 33.47 -43.04 -48.81
CA ARG A 5 33.83 -41.86 -48.02
C ARG A 5 33.86 -42.22 -46.53
N LEU A 6 34.95 -41.84 -45.85
CA LEU A 6 35.07 -41.85 -44.40
C LEU A 6 34.13 -40.82 -43.77
N SER A 7 33.46 -41.25 -42.70
CA SER A 7 32.72 -40.41 -41.75
C SER A 7 33.68 -39.70 -40.80
N CYS A 8 33.46 -38.41 -40.53
CA CYS A 8 33.99 -37.70 -39.36
C CYS A 8 32.88 -36.85 -38.73
N ILE A 9 32.23 -37.48 -37.75
CA ILE A 9 31.73 -36.96 -36.46
C ILE A 9 31.49 -35.44 -36.39
N ALA A 10 30.21 -35.06 -36.40
CA ALA A 10 29.76 -33.73 -36.01
C ALA A 10 29.68 -33.63 -34.48
N PHE A 11 30.44 -32.70 -33.91
CA PHE A 11 30.44 -32.33 -32.49
C PHE A 11 29.25 -31.37 -32.26
N VAL A 12 28.14 -31.89 -31.72
CA VAL A 12 26.98 -31.05 -31.35
C VAL A 12 27.19 -30.51 -29.94
N CYS A 13 27.64 -29.25 -29.84
CA CYS A 13 27.64 -28.49 -28.59
C CYS A 13 26.18 -28.24 -28.15
N SER A 14 25.69 -29.05 -27.22
CA SER A 14 24.40 -28.83 -26.56
C SER A 14 24.54 -27.68 -25.54
N ALA A 15 24.19 -26.47 -25.97
CA ALA A 15 24.06 -25.33 -25.07
C ALA A 15 22.84 -25.54 -24.16
N CYS A 16 23.09 -25.89 -22.90
CA CYS A 16 22.06 -25.89 -21.86
C CYS A 16 21.55 -24.46 -21.64
N PHE A 17 20.44 -24.11 -22.30
CA PHE A 17 19.64 -22.95 -21.94
C PHE A 17 19.07 -23.20 -20.54
N PHE A 18 19.75 -22.71 -19.51
CA PHE A 18 19.13 -22.49 -18.20
C PHE A 18 18.14 -21.33 -18.36
N ALA A 19 16.91 -21.65 -18.74
CA ALA A 19 15.80 -20.72 -18.57
C ALA A 19 15.62 -20.52 -17.06
N LEU A 20 16.18 -19.42 -16.53
CA LEU A 20 15.84 -18.94 -15.20
C LEU A 20 14.35 -18.62 -15.22
N ILE A 21 13.53 -19.55 -14.72
CA ILE A 21 12.12 -19.27 -14.42
C ILE A 21 12.15 -18.33 -13.23
N ALA A 22 12.21 -17.03 -13.50
CA ALA A 22 12.00 -16.02 -12.50
C ALA A 22 10.55 -16.11 -12.03
N ARG A 23 10.35 -16.66 -10.83
CA ARG A 23 9.04 -16.70 -10.19
C ARG A 23 8.75 -15.34 -9.55
N ALA A 24 7.48 -14.97 -9.53
CA ALA A 24 7.04 -13.86 -8.71
C ALA A 24 7.23 -14.22 -7.23
N GLU A 25 7.68 -13.26 -6.44
CA GLU A 25 7.95 -13.41 -5.01
C GLU A 25 7.08 -12.44 -4.21
N VAL A 26 6.44 -12.97 -3.17
CA VAL A 26 5.67 -12.17 -2.21
C VAL A 26 6.63 -11.47 -1.26
N LEU A 27 6.60 -10.15 -1.26
CA LEU A 27 7.54 -9.30 -0.56
C LEU A 27 6.81 -8.27 0.30
N ILE A 28 7.40 -7.98 1.46
CA ILE A 28 6.88 -6.99 2.41
C ILE A 28 7.68 -5.70 2.27
N TYR A 29 7.00 -4.59 2.02
CA TYR A 29 7.57 -3.24 2.06
C TYR A 29 7.12 -2.53 3.33
N ASN A 30 8.03 -1.86 4.03
CA ASN A 30 7.74 -1.05 5.21
C ASN A 30 7.47 0.39 4.81
N ILE A 31 6.33 0.93 5.19
CA ILE A 31 5.94 2.32 4.91
C ILE A 31 6.88 3.26 5.66
N VAL A 32 7.33 4.31 4.97
CA VAL A 32 8.19 5.36 5.52
C VAL A 32 7.30 6.53 5.98
N PRO A 33 7.05 6.73 7.28
CA PRO A 33 6.00 7.64 7.73
C PRO A 33 6.24 9.10 7.40
N GLY A 34 7.50 9.56 7.45
CA GLY A 34 7.87 10.93 7.08
C GLY A 34 7.71 11.24 5.58
N GLN A 35 7.44 10.24 4.75
CA GLN A 35 7.25 10.38 3.30
C GLN A 35 5.89 9.84 2.84
N SER A 36 5.04 9.41 3.78
CA SER A 36 3.74 8.80 3.50
C SER A 36 2.65 9.59 4.20
N SER A 37 1.91 10.38 3.43
CA SER A 37 0.88 11.27 3.95
C SER A 37 -0.33 11.27 3.04
N LEU A 38 -1.51 11.09 3.62
CA LEU A 38 -2.78 11.20 2.91
C LEU A 38 -3.63 12.32 3.50
N THR A 39 -4.44 12.94 2.65
CA THR A 39 -5.35 14.03 2.95
C THR A 39 -6.76 13.63 2.56
N ILE A 40 -7.73 13.89 3.43
CA ILE A 40 -9.15 13.72 3.16
C ILE A 40 -9.81 15.03 2.73
N SER A 41 -10.78 14.91 1.83
CA SER A 41 -11.63 15.99 1.35
C SER A 41 -13.02 15.44 1.00
N GLY A 42 -14.00 16.31 0.76
CA GLY A 42 -15.33 15.90 0.32
C GLY A 42 -16.44 16.49 1.20
N THR A 43 -17.42 15.66 1.53
CA THR A 43 -18.63 16.10 2.24
C THR A 43 -18.87 15.29 3.51
N PHE A 44 -19.48 15.94 4.49
CA PHE A 44 -20.01 15.34 5.71
C PHE A 44 -21.44 15.85 5.89
N ALA A 45 -22.40 14.94 6.07
CA ALA A 45 -23.84 15.25 6.08
C ALA A 45 -24.30 16.08 4.87
N GLY A 46 -23.77 15.76 3.68
CA GLY A 46 -24.07 16.43 2.42
C GLY A 46 -23.43 17.81 2.22
N GLN A 47 -22.69 18.31 3.21
CA GLN A 47 -22.04 19.63 3.16
C GLN A 47 -20.53 19.49 3.02
N PRO A 48 -19.84 20.36 2.25
CA PRO A 48 -18.39 20.37 2.21
C PRO A 48 -17.81 20.56 3.61
N PHE A 49 -16.80 19.76 3.96
CA PHE A 49 -16.15 19.88 5.25
C PHE A 49 -14.80 20.60 5.16
N THR A 50 -14.37 21.12 6.31
CA THR A 50 -13.07 21.71 6.57
C THR A 50 -12.40 21.01 7.76
N PRO A 51 -11.11 21.27 8.03
CA PRO A 51 -10.46 20.77 9.24
C PRO A 51 -11.08 21.34 10.52
N GLN A 52 -11.23 20.52 11.57
CA GLN A 52 -11.58 21.01 12.91
C GLN A 52 -10.43 21.79 13.54
N THR A 53 -9.23 21.22 13.47
CA THR A 53 -7.98 21.89 13.86
C THR A 53 -7.07 22.00 12.64
N ALA A 54 -6.16 22.96 12.62
CA ALA A 54 -5.23 23.12 11.50
C ALA A 54 -4.53 21.79 11.17
N GLY A 55 -4.64 21.34 9.92
CA GLY A 55 -4.05 20.08 9.45
C GLY A 55 -4.81 18.80 9.80
N SER A 56 -5.96 18.85 10.50
CA SER A 56 -6.68 17.64 10.94
C SER A 56 -7.27 16.80 9.81
N THR A 57 -7.22 17.27 8.56
CA THR A 57 -7.62 16.51 7.37
C THR A 57 -6.44 15.80 6.71
N THR A 58 -5.23 15.90 7.24
CA THR A 58 -4.02 15.25 6.70
C THR A 58 -3.31 14.49 7.80
N THR A 59 -2.91 13.25 7.55
CA THR A 59 -2.12 12.47 8.51
C THR A 59 -1.05 11.63 7.83
N SER A 60 -0.05 11.21 8.61
CA SER A 60 1.00 10.30 8.17
C SER A 60 0.56 8.84 8.28
N TYR A 61 1.22 7.96 7.53
CA TYR A 61 0.92 6.53 7.49
C TYR A 61 2.12 5.67 7.82
N SER A 62 1.89 4.51 8.43
CA SER A 62 2.92 3.55 8.82
C SER A 62 2.44 2.11 8.61
N GLY A 63 3.32 1.13 8.82
CA GLY A 63 3.00 -0.29 8.66
C GLY A 63 3.60 -0.87 7.39
N THR A 64 2.86 -1.75 6.71
CA THR A 64 3.39 -2.59 5.63
C THR A 64 2.50 -2.66 4.42
N ILE A 65 3.12 -2.85 3.25
CA ILE A 65 2.46 -3.18 1.99
C ILE A 65 2.98 -4.54 1.52
N LEU A 66 2.07 -5.48 1.31
CA LEU A 66 2.37 -6.78 0.74
C LEU A 66 2.23 -6.72 -0.79
N ALA A 67 3.26 -7.11 -1.51
CA ALA A 67 3.25 -7.14 -2.97
C ALA A 67 3.92 -8.40 -3.51
N ASP A 68 3.27 -9.05 -4.48
CA ASP A 68 3.85 -10.14 -5.26
C ASP A 68 4.52 -9.56 -6.50
N VAL A 69 5.85 -9.62 -6.55
CA VAL A 69 6.67 -8.95 -7.57
C VAL A 69 7.29 -9.98 -8.49
N GLY A 70 6.94 -9.92 -9.77
CA GLY A 70 7.58 -10.66 -10.86
C GLY A 70 8.55 -9.80 -11.66
N VAL A 71 9.10 -10.36 -12.74
CA VAL A 71 10.09 -9.67 -13.59
C VAL A 71 9.55 -8.39 -14.22
N ALA A 72 8.29 -8.43 -14.68
CA ALA A 72 7.62 -7.32 -15.37
C ALA A 72 6.19 -7.11 -14.86
N THR A 73 5.88 -7.67 -13.69
CA THR A 73 4.55 -7.65 -13.12
C THR A 73 4.60 -7.38 -11.63
N ILE A 74 3.53 -6.81 -11.10
CA ILE A 74 3.29 -6.70 -9.67
C ILE A 74 1.82 -7.01 -9.39
N SER A 75 1.51 -7.64 -8.27
CA SER A 75 0.14 -7.69 -7.75
C SER A 75 0.13 -7.41 -6.26
N PHE A 76 -1.02 -6.96 -5.76
CA PHE A 76 -1.26 -6.74 -4.34
C PHE A 76 -2.25 -7.80 -3.87
N PRO A 77 -1.82 -8.88 -3.21
CA PRO A 77 -2.72 -9.98 -2.84
C PRO A 77 -3.68 -9.65 -1.69
N GLY A 78 -3.56 -8.46 -1.07
CA GLY A 78 -4.21 -8.11 0.19
C GLY A 78 -3.39 -8.52 1.41
N GLY A 79 -3.87 -8.16 2.60
CA GLY A 79 -3.17 -8.41 3.87
C GLY A 79 -2.09 -7.37 4.19
N SER A 80 -2.11 -6.22 3.51
CA SER A 80 -1.33 -5.05 3.91
C SER A 80 -1.92 -4.42 5.18
N SER A 81 -1.11 -3.67 5.91
CA SER A 81 -1.54 -2.92 7.09
C SER A 81 -1.02 -1.49 6.97
N ILE A 82 -1.83 -0.63 6.34
CA ILE A 82 -1.51 0.77 6.07
C ILE A 82 -2.21 1.62 7.15
N ASN A 83 -1.52 1.84 8.26
CA ASN A 83 -2.08 2.42 9.47
C ASN A 83 -1.96 3.95 9.48
N ALA A 84 -3.09 4.64 9.60
CA ALA A 84 -3.10 6.09 9.78
C ALA A 84 -2.59 6.47 11.18
N ALA A 85 -1.75 7.50 11.26
CA ALA A 85 -1.33 8.07 12.54
C ALA A 85 -2.44 8.91 13.17
N ASN A 86 -2.42 9.03 14.50
CA ASN A 86 -3.28 10.00 15.19
C ASN A 86 -2.75 11.42 14.98
N GLN A 87 -3.67 12.37 14.97
CA GLN A 87 -3.39 13.80 15.01
C GLN A 87 -2.70 14.18 16.32
N ALA A 88 -1.89 15.24 16.28
CA ALA A 88 -1.22 15.76 17.47
C ALA A 88 -2.21 16.33 18.51
N PHE A 89 -3.34 16.87 18.04
CA PHE A 89 -4.42 17.37 18.88
C PHE A 89 -5.62 16.43 18.85
N SER A 90 -6.28 16.26 20.01
CA SER A 90 -7.52 15.50 20.08
C SER A 90 -8.63 16.19 19.31
N GLN A 91 -9.47 15.40 18.65
CA GLN A 91 -10.56 15.86 17.79
C GLN A 91 -11.91 15.60 18.47
N GLN A 92 -12.92 16.38 18.07
CA GLN A 92 -14.31 16.17 18.48
C GLN A 92 -15.08 15.37 17.41
N PRO A 93 -16.20 14.71 17.76
CA PRO A 93 -16.65 14.41 19.11
C PRO A 93 -15.69 13.42 19.80
N GLY A 94 -15.94 13.10 21.07
CA GLY A 94 -15.31 11.98 21.74
C GLY A 94 -15.64 10.65 21.06
N ASN A 95 -15.21 9.56 21.69
CA ASN A 95 -15.52 8.22 21.18
C ASN A 95 -17.04 7.99 21.12
N GLU A 96 -17.49 7.30 20.09
CA GLU A 96 -18.90 6.94 19.87
C GLU A 96 -19.84 8.13 19.63
N GLY A 97 -19.30 9.30 19.27
CA GLY A 97 -20.09 10.50 19.07
C GLY A 97 -20.42 11.26 20.37
N ASN A 98 -19.91 10.81 21.52
CA ASN A 98 -20.16 11.43 22.82
C ASN A 98 -19.50 12.82 22.95
N PRO A 99 -20.03 13.72 23.79
CA PRO A 99 -19.37 15.00 24.08
C PRO A 99 -17.94 14.82 24.60
N GLY A 100 -17.03 15.71 24.18
CA GLY A 100 -15.63 15.69 24.56
C GLY A 100 -14.69 15.59 23.36
N THR A 101 -13.43 15.28 23.63
CA THR A 101 -12.37 15.11 22.62
C THR A 101 -11.64 13.79 22.84
N ALA A 102 -11.13 13.19 21.76
CA ALA A 102 -10.25 12.05 21.82
C ALA A 102 -9.27 12.07 20.63
N LEU A 103 -8.14 11.38 20.74
CA LEU A 103 -7.22 11.19 19.61
C LEU A 103 -7.97 10.58 18.42
N ALA A 104 -7.64 11.06 17.23
CA ALA A 104 -8.25 10.62 15.98
C ALA A 104 -7.22 10.71 14.85
N ASN A 105 -7.43 9.92 13.79
CA ASN A 105 -6.63 10.00 12.57
C ASN A 105 -6.97 11.26 11.76
N TYR A 106 -8.24 11.64 11.75
CA TYR A 106 -8.72 12.85 11.09
C TYR A 106 -9.81 13.55 11.89
N GLY A 107 -9.91 14.88 11.73
CA GLY A 107 -10.97 15.72 12.29
C GLY A 107 -11.65 16.55 11.21
N ILE A 108 -12.97 16.50 11.18
CA ILE A 108 -13.87 17.01 10.13
C ILE A 108 -14.89 17.98 10.74
N LEU A 109 -15.02 19.17 10.15
CA LEU A 109 -15.97 20.20 10.54
C LEU A 109 -16.84 20.56 9.34
N ALA A 110 -18.16 20.58 9.47
CA ALA A 110 -19.06 21.02 8.40
C ALA A 110 -20.10 22.01 8.94
N ASN A 111 -20.44 23.02 8.12
CA ASN A 111 -21.54 23.93 8.40
C ASN A 111 -22.85 23.32 7.88
N LEU A 112 -23.74 22.92 8.79
CA LEU A 112 -24.99 22.24 8.49
C LEU A 112 -26.19 23.19 8.57
N ALA A 113 -26.03 24.43 8.14
CA ALA A 113 -27.10 25.45 8.20
C ALA A 113 -28.44 24.90 7.65
N PRO A 114 -29.57 25.11 8.36
CA PRO A 114 -29.74 25.92 9.57
C PRO A 114 -29.46 25.18 10.90
N PHE A 115 -29.02 23.92 10.88
CA PHE A 115 -28.86 23.04 12.04
C PHE A 115 -27.54 23.23 12.81
N GLY A 116 -26.79 24.30 12.51
CA GLY A 116 -25.53 24.62 13.18
C GLY A 116 -24.34 23.85 12.59
N THR A 117 -23.50 23.29 13.44
CA THR A 117 -22.23 22.69 13.05
C THR A 117 -22.26 21.18 13.25
N GLY A 118 -21.80 20.45 12.25
CA GLY A 118 -21.50 19.03 12.32
C GLY A 118 -20.01 18.81 12.54
N ILE A 119 -19.67 17.90 13.43
CA ILE A 119 -18.30 17.48 13.72
C ILE A 119 -18.19 15.97 13.57
N ALA A 120 -17.08 15.52 13.00
CA ALA A 120 -16.75 14.10 12.94
C ALA A 120 -15.25 13.85 13.11
N ALA A 121 -14.91 12.69 13.65
CA ALA A 121 -13.54 12.24 13.85
C ALA A 121 -13.39 10.80 13.35
N ILE A 122 -12.40 10.56 12.50
CA ILE A 122 -12.07 9.23 11.98
C ILE A 122 -11.01 8.61 12.89
N ARG A 123 -11.22 7.37 13.36
CA ARG A 123 -10.35 6.70 14.33
C ARG A 123 -10.04 5.27 13.92
N GLY A 124 -8.85 4.80 14.28
CA GLY A 124 -8.42 3.41 14.04
C GLY A 124 -8.37 3.04 12.56
N LEU A 125 -8.14 4.01 11.67
CA LEU A 125 -8.15 3.80 10.23
C LEU A 125 -6.94 2.96 9.79
N VAL A 126 -7.23 1.79 9.26
CA VAL A 126 -6.26 0.89 8.63
C VAL A 126 -6.76 0.58 7.22
N LEU A 127 -5.89 0.80 6.24
CA LEU A 127 -6.16 0.47 4.85
C LEU A 127 -5.44 -0.83 4.45
N ASP A 128 -6.04 -1.52 3.49
CA ASP A 128 -5.41 -2.58 2.70
C ASP A 128 -5.43 -2.18 1.23
N ILE A 129 -4.57 -2.82 0.45
CA ILE A 129 -4.44 -2.64 -0.99
C ILE A 129 -4.48 -3.99 -1.69
N THR A 130 -5.31 -4.08 -2.72
CA THR A 130 -5.48 -5.30 -3.52
C THR A 130 -5.39 -5.00 -5.01
N SER A 131 -4.97 -5.99 -5.80
CA SER A 131 -5.05 -5.95 -7.26
C SER A 131 -4.91 -7.35 -7.84
N GLY A 132 -5.37 -7.53 -9.08
CA GLY A 132 -4.87 -8.60 -9.93
C GLY A 132 -3.42 -8.34 -10.38
N THR A 133 -2.93 -9.15 -11.31
CA THR A 133 -1.62 -8.93 -11.94
C THR A 133 -1.62 -7.64 -12.76
N ILE A 134 -0.71 -6.73 -12.42
CA ILE A 134 -0.46 -5.47 -13.12
C ILE A 134 0.84 -5.62 -13.90
N ASN A 135 0.79 -5.37 -15.21
CA ASN A 135 2.00 -5.27 -16.04
C ASN A 135 2.70 -3.93 -15.77
N LEU A 136 4.01 -3.99 -15.55
CA LEU A 136 4.84 -2.80 -15.34
C LEU A 136 5.20 -2.13 -16.66
N GLY A 137 5.15 -0.80 -16.68
CA GLY A 137 5.68 0.02 -17.76
C GLY A 137 7.14 0.40 -17.50
N GLY A 138 8.03 -0.60 -17.40
CA GLY A 138 9.38 -0.41 -16.85
C GLY A 138 9.34 -0.39 -15.32
N THR A 139 9.68 0.74 -14.70
CA THR A 139 9.51 0.94 -13.25
C THR A 139 8.12 1.48 -12.88
N SER A 140 7.32 1.87 -13.87
CA SER A 140 6.00 2.46 -13.67
C SER A 140 4.95 1.40 -13.32
N ILE A 141 4.14 1.68 -12.29
CA ILE A 141 3.00 0.87 -11.87
C ILE A 141 1.72 1.61 -12.25
N PRO A 142 0.96 1.16 -13.26
CA PRO A 142 -0.35 1.72 -13.55
C PRO A 142 -1.28 1.67 -12.33
N SER A 143 -2.11 2.71 -12.15
CA SER A 143 -3.09 2.77 -11.05
C SER A 143 -4.27 1.83 -11.33
N GLN A 144 -4.10 0.56 -10.99
CA GLN A 144 -5.10 -0.52 -11.14
C GLN A 144 -5.38 -1.23 -9.82
N GLN A 145 -4.90 -0.67 -8.71
CA GLN A 145 -5.13 -1.21 -7.36
C GLN A 145 -6.48 -0.74 -6.84
N THR A 146 -7.05 -1.51 -5.91
CA THR A 146 -8.20 -1.13 -5.09
C THR A 146 -7.70 -0.89 -3.67
N LEU A 147 -8.10 0.23 -3.07
CA LEU A 147 -7.86 0.50 -1.66
C LEU A 147 -9.12 0.16 -0.89
N ALA A 148 -8.96 -0.53 0.23
CA ALA A 148 -10.05 -0.92 1.11
C ALA A 148 -9.75 -0.49 2.55
N VAL A 149 -10.81 -0.18 3.30
CA VAL A 149 -10.74 0.07 4.73
C VAL A 149 -10.85 -1.27 5.45
N SER A 150 -9.76 -1.73 6.05
CA SER A 150 -9.74 -2.96 6.86
C SER A 150 -10.37 -2.74 8.23
N SER A 151 -10.12 -1.58 8.83
CA SER A 151 -10.73 -1.15 10.08
C SER A 151 -10.80 0.36 10.16
N GLY A 152 -11.70 0.85 10.99
CA GLY A 152 -11.79 2.26 11.33
C GLY A 152 -13.25 2.69 11.49
N ASN A 153 -13.45 3.77 12.22
CA ASN A 153 -14.78 4.29 12.50
C ASN A 153 -14.80 5.79 12.28
N ILE A 154 -15.95 6.30 11.86
CA ILE A 154 -16.27 7.73 11.93
C ILE A 154 -17.21 7.96 13.11
N ASP A 155 -16.72 8.65 14.13
CA ASP A 155 -17.52 9.16 15.24
C ASP A 155 -18.04 10.55 14.85
N TYR A 156 -19.34 10.78 14.96
CA TYR A 156 -19.96 12.01 14.48
C TYR A 156 -20.97 12.56 15.47
N SER A 157 -21.14 13.89 15.44
CA SER A 157 -22.09 14.59 16.28
C SER A 157 -22.55 15.88 15.60
N SER A 158 -23.84 16.17 15.73
CA SER A 158 -24.54 17.33 15.19
C SER A 158 -25.78 17.63 16.04
N ALA A 159 -26.51 18.69 15.71
CA ALA A 159 -27.77 19.00 16.40
C ALA A 159 -28.88 17.96 16.22
N VAL A 160 -28.81 17.12 15.18
CA VAL A 160 -29.90 16.20 14.79
C VAL A 160 -29.53 14.72 14.91
N ALA A 161 -28.24 14.40 14.95
CA ALA A 161 -27.74 13.04 15.05
C ALA A 161 -26.33 12.99 15.63
N PHE A 162 -26.02 11.92 16.35
CA PHE A 162 -24.69 11.57 16.83
C PHE A 162 -24.53 10.06 16.83
N GLY A 163 -23.28 9.58 16.81
CA GLY A 163 -22.99 8.17 16.93
C GLY A 163 -21.66 7.77 16.32
N ARG A 164 -21.57 6.50 15.96
CA ARG A 164 -20.43 5.86 15.33
C ARG A 164 -20.88 5.06 14.14
N GLN A 165 -20.20 5.24 13.01
CA GLN A 165 -20.35 4.40 11.84
C GLN A 165 -19.06 3.62 11.58
N ASP A 166 -19.18 2.31 11.40
CA ASP A 166 -18.06 1.47 10.96
C ASP A 166 -17.74 1.75 9.49
N MET A 167 -16.46 1.90 9.20
CA MET A 167 -15.94 2.12 7.85
C MET A 167 -15.37 0.85 7.22
N SER A 168 -15.25 -0.25 7.98
CA SER A 168 -14.69 -1.50 7.49
C SER A 168 -15.45 -2.03 6.26
N GLY A 169 -14.71 -2.62 5.31
CA GLY A 169 -15.26 -3.16 4.07
C GLY A 169 -15.51 -2.14 2.96
N ASN A 170 -15.47 -0.83 3.25
CA ASN A 170 -15.52 0.18 2.19
C ASN A 170 -14.28 0.12 1.31
N SER A 171 -14.46 0.16 -0.01
CA SER A 171 -13.36 0.12 -0.96
C SER A 171 -13.68 0.89 -2.23
N ALA A 172 -12.63 1.32 -2.92
CA ALA A 172 -12.72 1.93 -4.24
C ALA A 172 -11.43 1.73 -5.03
N SER A 173 -11.55 1.77 -6.36
CA SER A 173 -10.41 1.76 -7.26
C SER A 173 -9.56 3.00 -7.05
N ASN A 174 -8.23 2.81 -7.10
CA ASN A 174 -7.28 3.90 -7.09
C ASN A 174 -7.32 4.64 -8.44
N ALA A 175 -7.66 5.92 -8.41
CA ALA A 175 -7.59 6.86 -9.52
C ALA A 175 -6.37 7.79 -9.40
N GLY A 176 -5.31 7.32 -8.72
CA GLY A 176 -4.04 8.03 -8.61
C GLY A 176 -3.29 8.08 -9.94
N THR A 177 -2.22 8.87 -9.98
CA THR A 177 -1.24 8.75 -11.06
C THR A 177 -0.49 7.42 -10.97
N ALA A 178 0.25 7.06 -12.02
CA ALA A 178 1.06 5.85 -11.99
C ALA A 178 2.11 5.92 -10.85
N GLY A 179 2.20 4.84 -10.08
CA GLY A 179 3.22 4.66 -9.06
C GLY A 179 4.54 4.18 -9.64
N SER A 180 5.47 3.82 -8.77
CA SER A 180 6.77 3.30 -9.19
C SER A 180 7.30 2.17 -8.29
N LEU A 181 7.99 1.23 -8.91
CA LEU A 181 8.83 0.23 -8.26
C LEU A 181 10.26 0.43 -8.74
N ILE A 182 11.13 0.91 -7.85
CA ILE A 182 12.53 1.20 -8.16
C ILE A 182 13.41 0.36 -7.24
N SER A 183 14.27 -0.47 -7.83
CA SER A 183 15.28 -1.23 -7.09
C SER A 183 16.65 -0.64 -7.37
N SER A 184 17.33 -0.19 -6.33
CA SER A 184 18.72 0.29 -6.34
C SER A 184 19.57 -0.55 -5.39
N VAL A 185 20.89 -0.30 -5.35
CA VAL A 185 21.84 -1.11 -4.57
C VAL A 185 21.39 -1.15 -3.09
N GLY A 186 21.00 -2.35 -2.65
CA GLY A 186 20.60 -2.61 -1.26
C GLY A 186 19.16 -2.23 -0.89
N THR A 187 18.36 -1.58 -1.73
CA THR A 187 16.98 -1.15 -1.39
C THR A 187 16.03 -1.19 -2.58
N SER A 188 14.83 -1.67 -2.34
CA SER A 188 13.68 -1.58 -3.25
C SER A 188 12.66 -0.61 -2.66
N THR A 189 12.26 0.36 -3.46
CA THR A 189 11.31 1.42 -3.10
C THR A 189 10.05 1.30 -3.93
N LEU A 190 8.92 1.23 -3.25
CA LEU A 190 7.57 1.21 -3.80
C LEU A 190 6.90 2.54 -3.48
N THR A 191 6.47 3.26 -4.52
CA THR A 191 5.71 4.51 -4.39
C THR A 191 4.32 4.33 -4.99
N ILE A 192 3.28 4.60 -4.22
CA ILE A 192 1.88 4.51 -4.63
C ILE A 192 1.22 5.87 -4.41
N PRO A 193 0.99 6.65 -5.48
CA PRO A 193 0.05 7.76 -5.46
C PRO A 193 -1.36 7.24 -5.18
N VAL A 194 -2.04 7.88 -4.25
CA VAL A 194 -3.37 7.51 -3.79
C VAL A 194 -4.37 8.57 -4.21
N ASN A 195 -5.46 8.14 -4.80
CA ASN A 195 -6.67 8.92 -5.01
C ASN A 195 -7.87 7.97 -5.09
N PHE A 196 -8.64 7.85 -4.02
CA PHE A 196 -9.86 7.04 -4.02
C PHE A 196 -10.95 7.72 -3.19
N THR A 197 -12.20 7.40 -3.50
CA THR A 197 -13.36 7.99 -2.84
C THR A 197 -14.22 6.89 -2.25
N ILE A 198 -14.54 7.01 -0.97
CA ILE A 198 -15.49 6.13 -0.27
C ILE A 198 -16.72 6.92 0.18
N THR A 199 -17.86 6.25 0.21
CA THR A 199 -19.14 6.82 0.62
C THR A 199 -19.62 6.14 1.90
N GLN A 200 -20.12 6.94 2.83
CA GLN A 200 -20.64 6.54 4.13
C GLN A 200 -22.03 7.16 4.36
N SER A 201 -22.79 6.55 5.26
CA SER A 201 -24.07 7.09 5.74
C SER A 201 -23.93 7.40 7.22
N THR A 202 -23.84 8.69 7.58
CA THR A 202 -23.72 9.10 8.99
C THR A 202 -25.03 9.65 9.54
N ILE A 203 -25.62 10.65 8.88
CA ILE A 203 -26.91 11.23 9.28
C ILE A 203 -28.02 10.71 8.36
N THR A 204 -27.76 10.72 7.06
CA THR A 204 -28.65 10.23 6.00
C THR A 204 -27.88 9.34 5.03
N THR A 205 -28.61 8.63 4.16
CA THR A 205 -28.01 7.70 3.21
C THR A 205 -27.02 8.41 2.27
N ASN A 206 -25.79 7.91 2.20
CA ASN A 206 -24.72 8.37 1.31
C ASN A 206 -24.35 9.85 1.44
N ASP A 207 -24.48 10.41 2.63
CA ASP A 207 -24.27 11.83 2.89
C ASP A 207 -22.79 12.21 3.13
N THR A 208 -21.95 11.22 3.37
CA THR A 208 -20.56 11.44 3.74
C THR A 208 -19.67 10.85 2.68
N ILE A 209 -18.99 11.71 1.94
CA ILE A 209 -18.11 11.33 0.83
C ILE A 209 -16.70 11.74 1.23
N LEU A 210 -15.81 10.77 1.32
CA LEU A 210 -14.42 10.97 1.69
C LEU A 210 -13.54 10.63 0.49
N THR A 211 -12.97 11.66 -0.13
CA THR A 211 -11.92 11.52 -1.15
C THR A 211 -10.57 11.62 -0.45
N VAL A 212 -9.80 10.54 -0.53
CA VAL A 212 -8.48 10.40 0.07
C VAL A 212 -7.43 10.55 -1.02
N THR A 213 -6.53 11.51 -0.87
CA THR A 213 -5.44 11.77 -1.83
C THR A 213 -4.09 11.84 -1.14
N GLY A 214 -3.00 11.51 -1.85
CA GLY A 214 -1.64 11.66 -1.34
C GLY A 214 -0.70 10.61 -1.90
N THR A 215 0.34 10.26 -1.14
CA THR A 215 1.34 9.27 -1.55
C THR A 215 1.70 8.37 -0.39
N LEU A 216 1.85 7.08 -0.68
CA LEU A 216 2.48 6.09 0.19
C LEU A 216 3.84 5.73 -0.39
N LEU A 217 4.89 5.86 0.41
CA LEU A 217 6.24 5.42 0.05
C LEU A 217 6.66 4.33 1.02
N ALA A 218 7.04 3.18 0.49
CA ALA A 218 7.45 2.02 1.26
C ALA A 218 8.78 1.44 0.73
N THR A 219 9.58 0.89 1.63
CA THR A 219 10.93 0.38 1.29
C THR A 219 11.17 -1.02 1.85
N ARG A 220 12.05 -1.76 1.17
CA ARG A 220 12.53 -3.07 1.59
C ARG A 220 14.03 -3.16 1.31
N PRO A 221 14.86 -3.74 2.20
CA PRO A 221 16.24 -4.06 1.87
C PRO A 221 16.32 -5.17 0.81
N VAL A 222 17.20 -5.00 -0.19
CA VAL A 222 17.47 -6.03 -1.20
C VAL A 222 18.81 -6.69 -0.83
N PRO A 223 18.83 -8.00 -0.50
CA PRO A 223 20.09 -8.68 -0.21
C PRO A 223 21.06 -8.60 -1.38
N GLU A 224 22.34 -8.35 -1.11
CA GLU A 224 23.35 -8.36 -2.16
C GLU A 224 23.52 -9.79 -2.72
N PRO A 225 23.68 -9.95 -4.05
CA PRO A 225 23.83 -11.26 -4.71
C PRO A 225 24.99 -12.13 -4.18
N GLY A 226 25.96 -11.55 -3.47
CA GLY A 226 27.19 -12.23 -3.03
C GLY A 226 27.07 -13.08 -1.76
N SER A 227 26.00 -12.97 -0.98
CA SER A 227 25.89 -13.63 0.34
C SER A 227 25.69 -15.15 0.26
N LEU A 228 25.24 -15.70 -0.87
CA LEU A 228 25.04 -17.14 -1.09
C LEU A 228 26.23 -17.83 -1.78
N ALA A 229 27.12 -17.08 -2.44
CA ALA A 229 28.29 -17.64 -3.14
C ALA A 229 29.45 -17.99 -2.18
N GLY A 230 29.45 -17.45 -0.96
CA GLY A 230 30.49 -17.72 0.04
C GLY A 230 30.47 -19.13 0.64
N LEU A 231 29.34 -19.83 0.59
CA LEU A 231 29.19 -21.17 1.18
C LEU A 231 29.62 -22.32 0.25
N THR A 232 29.74 -22.09 -1.05
CA THR A 232 30.14 -23.14 -2.01
C THR A 232 31.65 -23.24 -2.20
N LEU A 233 32.42 -22.16 -1.97
CA LEU A 233 33.88 -22.20 -2.09
C LEU A 233 34.61 -22.88 -0.92
N PHE A 234 34.02 -22.94 0.28
CA PHE A 234 34.64 -23.66 1.40
C PHE A 234 34.46 -25.18 1.33
N ALA A 235 33.48 -25.68 0.57
CA ALA A 235 33.25 -27.12 0.41
C ALA A 235 34.26 -27.80 -0.54
N LEU A 236 34.92 -27.04 -1.42
CA LEU A 236 35.93 -27.58 -2.35
C LEU A 236 37.37 -27.52 -1.80
N ALA A 237 37.62 -26.81 -0.70
CA ALA A 237 38.97 -26.71 -0.11
C ALA A 237 39.29 -27.83 0.90
N SER A 238 38.31 -28.62 1.36
CA SER A 238 38.52 -29.64 2.40
C SER A 238 38.69 -31.08 1.88
N ILE A 239 38.52 -31.35 0.58
CA ILE A 239 38.62 -32.71 -0.02
C ILE A 239 39.99 -32.93 -0.70
N ARG A 240 41.09 -32.43 -0.12
CA ARG A 240 42.44 -32.70 -0.66
C ARG A 240 43.49 -33.12 0.36
N ARG A 241 43.08 -33.49 1.58
CA ARG A 241 44.03 -33.82 2.66
C ARG A 241 43.66 -35.07 3.47
N GLN A 242 43.37 -36.18 2.79
CA GLN A 242 43.50 -37.51 3.40
C GLN A 242 43.98 -38.55 2.37
N ARG A 243 45.30 -38.63 2.20
CA ARG A 243 46.02 -39.83 1.78
C ARG A 243 47.35 -39.85 2.54
N HIS A 244 47.39 -40.63 3.61
CA HIS A 244 48.56 -41.38 4.08
C HIS A 244 48.05 -42.51 4.97
#